data_AF-A0A969C4F5-F1
#
_entry.id   AF-A0A969C4F5-F1
#
_cell.length_a   1.000
_cell.length_b   1.000
_cell.length_c   1.000
_cell.angle_alpha   90.00
_cell.angle_beta   90.00
_cell.angle_gamma   90.00
#
_symmetry.space_group_name_H-M   'P 1'
#
loop_
_entity.id
_entity.type
_entity.pdbx_description
1 polymer ?
#
loop_
_entity_poly.entity_id
_entity_poly.type
_entity_poly.pdbx_seq_one_letter_code
_entity_poly.pdbx_strand_id
1 'polypeptide(L)'
;MVARLTVIFFIILCLLAGFVLVVFPWISVGRVGDWGDNQLLVFLSQKLQVQSLQSIVASGWVRGAVTGLGVVNLIIGFGRWLISNKVLKGLKEKREKVHGERKKVPNLFDYRWHARFSKLCFKISANYCIN
;
A
#
# COMPACT_ATOMS: atom_id res chain seq x y z
N MET A 1 0.90 -12.94 -2.36
CA MET A 1 2.09 -12.11 -2.70
C MET A 1 1.71 -10.79 -3.38
N VAL A 2 0.83 -10.79 -4.39
CA VAL A 2 0.47 -9.62 -5.23
C VAL A 2 -0.11 -8.41 -4.46
N ALA A 3 -0.94 -8.64 -3.43
CA ALA A 3 -1.63 -7.55 -2.72
C ALA A 3 -0.71 -6.53 -2.02
N ARG A 4 0.53 -6.89 -1.67
CA ARG A 4 1.49 -5.93 -1.07
C ARG A 4 2.24 -5.13 -2.13
N LEU A 5 2.46 -5.73 -3.29
CA LEU A 5 3.17 -5.13 -4.42
C LEU A 5 2.30 -4.04 -5.06
N THR A 6 0.99 -4.29 -5.20
CA THR A 6 0.03 -3.30 -5.70
C THR A 6 -0.11 -2.09 -4.79
N VAL A 7 -0.07 -2.27 -3.46
CA VAL A 7 -0.11 -1.13 -2.51
C VAL A 7 1.12 -0.25 -2.65
N ILE A 8 2.31 -0.84 -2.77
CA ILE A 8 3.55 -0.08 -2.95
C ILE A 8 3.54 0.66 -4.29
N PHE A 9 3.14 -0.03 -5.37
CA PHE A 9 3.04 0.57 -6.69
C PHE A 9 2.02 1.71 -6.73
N PHE A 10 0.88 1.55 -6.06
CA PHE A 10 -0.13 2.59 -5.90
C PHE A 10 0.39 3.83 -5.17
N ILE A 11 1.19 3.65 -4.10
CA ILE A 11 1.82 4.75 -3.38
C ILE A 11 2.81 5.50 -4.29
N ILE A 12 3.64 4.78 -5.02
CA ILE A 12 4.60 5.37 -5.96
C ILE A 12 3.85 6.16 -7.06
N LEU A 13 2.79 5.59 -7.64
CA LEU A 13 1.95 6.28 -8.61
C LEU A 13 1.29 7.54 -8.05
N CYS A 14 0.76 7.49 -6.82
CA CYS A 14 0.19 8.69 -6.18
C CYS A 14 1.24 9.78 -5.97
N LEU A 15 2.44 9.42 -5.53
CA LEU A 15 3.52 10.39 -5.32
C LEU A 15 4.01 10.98 -6.64
N LEU A 16 4.21 10.14 -7.67
CA LEU A 16 4.68 10.57 -8.97
C LEU A 16 3.62 11.42 -9.69
N ALA A 17 2.38 10.96 -9.74
CA ALA A 17 1.28 11.70 -10.35
C ALA A 17 1.00 13.00 -9.59
N GLY A 18 1.04 12.99 -8.26
CA GLY A 18 0.90 14.18 -7.42
C GLY A 18 2.00 15.21 -7.70
N PHE A 19 3.26 14.77 -7.80
CA PHE A 19 4.38 15.64 -8.17
C PHE A 19 4.23 16.22 -9.58
N VAL A 20 3.85 15.40 -10.56
CA VAL A 20 3.58 15.86 -11.92
C VAL A 20 2.45 16.88 -11.90
N LEU A 21 1.32 16.62 -11.25
CA LEU A 21 0.20 17.56 -11.13
C LEU A 21 0.58 18.89 -10.46
N VAL A 22 1.52 18.87 -9.50
CA VAL A 22 2.00 20.09 -8.87
C VAL A 22 2.94 20.87 -9.77
N VAL A 23 3.81 20.20 -10.52
CA VAL A 23 4.88 20.83 -11.32
C VAL A 23 4.40 21.22 -12.73
N PHE A 24 3.54 20.41 -13.34
CA PHE A 24 3.01 20.57 -14.69
C PHE A 24 2.34 21.93 -14.95
N PRO A 25 1.57 22.53 -14.03
CA PRO A 25 1.01 23.87 -14.24
C PRO A 25 2.01 25.02 -14.10
N TRP A 26 3.23 24.77 -13.62
CA TRP A 26 4.28 25.79 -13.41
C TRP A 26 5.44 25.66 -14.39
N ILE A 27 5.58 24.51 -15.04
CA ILE A 27 6.65 24.24 -15.98
C ILE A 27 6.19 24.64 -17.39
N SER A 28 6.71 25.77 -17.86
CA SER A 28 6.64 26.19 -19.26
C SER A 28 7.76 25.50 -20.02
N VAL A 29 7.53 24.24 -20.44
CA VAL A 29 8.53 23.46 -21.20
C VAL A 29 8.29 23.64 -22.70
N GLY A 30 8.96 24.64 -23.27
CA GLY A 30 9.12 24.81 -24.72
C GLY A 30 7.82 25.13 -25.48
N ARG A 31 7.49 24.30 -26.50
CA ARG A 31 6.34 24.46 -27.42
C ARG A 31 4.96 24.33 -26.76
N VAL A 32 4.90 23.82 -25.53
CA VAL A 32 3.70 23.88 -24.69
C VAL A 32 3.82 25.17 -23.89
N GLY A 33 3.63 26.29 -24.61
CA GLY A 33 3.55 27.62 -24.00
C GLY A 33 2.45 27.66 -22.95
N ASP A 34 2.51 28.69 -22.12
CA ASP A 34 1.53 29.07 -21.10
C ASP A 34 0.15 28.47 -21.40
N TRP A 35 -0.43 27.65 -20.52
CA TRP A 35 -1.48 26.65 -20.85
C TRP A 35 -2.63 27.11 -21.78
N GLY A 36 -2.90 28.41 -21.88
CA GLY A 36 -3.85 29.01 -22.82
C GLY A 36 -3.39 29.14 -24.29
N ASP A 37 -2.09 29.05 -24.58
CA ASP A 37 -1.51 29.34 -25.91
C ASP A 37 -1.26 28.06 -26.75
N ASN A 38 -1.93 26.97 -26.37
CA ASN A 38 -1.85 25.69 -27.06
C ASN A 38 -2.60 25.76 -28.40
N GLN A 39 -1.91 25.44 -29.51
CA GLN A 39 -2.50 25.40 -30.86
C GLN A 39 -3.70 24.44 -30.97
N LEU A 40 -3.75 23.40 -30.12
CA LEU A 40 -4.90 22.50 -30.00
C LEU A 40 -6.13 23.19 -29.40
N LEU A 41 -5.94 24.07 -28.41
CA LEU A 41 -6.99 24.87 -27.81
C LEU A 41 -7.47 25.97 -28.76
N VAL A 42 -6.60 26.50 -29.62
CA VAL A 42 -6.99 27.40 -30.73
C VAL A 42 -7.84 26.65 -31.76
N PHE A 43 -7.45 25.44 -32.14
CA PHE A 43 -8.23 24.63 -33.07
C PHE A 43 -9.59 24.22 -32.49
N LEU A 44 -9.64 23.83 -31.21
CA LEU A 44 -10.89 23.53 -30.51
C LEU A 44 -11.74 24.77 -30.28
N SER A 45 -11.17 25.93 -29.94
CA SER A 45 -11.95 27.16 -29.75
C SER A 45 -12.53 27.67 -31.05
N GLN A 46 -11.84 27.47 -32.19
CA GLN A 46 -12.38 27.74 -33.51
C GLN A 46 -13.53 26.79 -33.87
N LYS A 47 -13.39 25.50 -33.55
CA LYS A 47 -14.45 24.49 -33.76
C LYS A 47 -15.67 24.67 -32.86
N LEU A 48 -15.47 25.16 -31.64
CA LEU A 48 -16.52 25.32 -30.62
C LEU A 48 -17.03 26.76 -30.50
N GLN A 49 -16.42 27.74 -31.21
CA GLN A 49 -16.70 29.19 -31.10
C GLN A 49 -16.61 29.76 -29.68
N VAL A 50 -15.94 29.06 -28.74
CA VAL A 50 -15.81 29.51 -27.35
C VAL A 50 -14.39 30.04 -27.14
N GLN A 51 -14.20 31.32 -27.40
CA GLN A 51 -12.91 32.01 -27.19
C GLN A 51 -12.53 32.06 -25.69
N SER A 52 -13.52 32.01 -24.79
CA SER A 52 -13.31 32.06 -23.34
C SER A 52 -12.68 30.79 -22.75
N LEU A 53 -12.68 29.67 -23.47
CA LEU A 53 -12.06 28.43 -22.99
C LEU A 53 -10.56 28.59 -22.76
N GLN A 54 -9.88 29.36 -23.62
CA GLN A 54 -8.45 29.65 -23.49
C GLN A 54 -8.18 30.48 -22.23
N SER A 55 -8.99 31.51 -21.99
CA SER A 55 -8.84 32.39 -20.82
C SER A 55 -9.11 31.67 -19.51
N ILE A 56 -10.04 30.71 -19.50
CA ILE A 56 -10.36 29.91 -18.31
C ILE A 56 -9.23 28.92 -18.02
N VAL A 57 -8.73 28.21 -19.03
CA VAL A 57 -7.62 27.26 -18.86
C VAL A 57 -6.30 27.97 -18.51
N ALA A 58 -6.11 29.19 -19.04
CA ALA A 58 -4.98 30.05 -18.67
C ALA A 58 -5.12 30.65 -17.27
N SER A 59 -6.32 30.66 -16.67
CA SER A 59 -6.54 31.31 -15.39
C SER A 59 -5.80 30.61 -14.25
N GLY A 60 -5.28 31.40 -13.31
CA GLY A 60 -4.61 30.89 -12.11
C GLY A 60 -5.49 29.97 -11.25
N TRP A 61 -6.82 30.03 -11.42
CA TRP A 61 -7.78 29.15 -10.76
C TRP A 61 -7.64 27.69 -11.21
N VAL A 62 -7.49 27.44 -12.52
CA VAL A 62 -7.29 26.08 -13.04
C VAL A 62 -5.93 25.56 -12.59
N ARG A 63 -4.88 26.39 -12.62
CA ARG A 63 -3.56 26.01 -12.08
C ARG A 63 -3.63 25.66 -10.60
N GLY A 64 -4.32 26.47 -9.81
CA GLY A 64 -4.56 26.25 -8.39
C GLY A 64 -5.37 24.99 -8.09
N ALA A 65 -6.38 24.69 -8.90
CA ALA A 65 -7.17 23.47 -8.78
C ALA A 65 -6.34 22.22 -9.09
N VAL A 66 -5.51 22.27 -10.14
CA VAL A 66 -4.63 21.16 -10.56
C VAL A 66 -3.52 20.92 -9.53
N THR A 67 -2.89 21.97 -8.99
CA THR A 67 -1.95 21.82 -7.87
C THR A 67 -2.63 21.32 -6.61
N GLY A 68 -3.82 21.82 -6.28
CA GLY A 68 -4.60 21.35 -5.13
C GLY A 68 -4.88 19.85 -5.21
N LEU A 69 -5.28 19.36 -6.38
CA LEU A 69 -5.43 17.93 -6.69
C LEU A 69 -4.11 17.16 -6.49
N GLY A 70 -3.00 17.70 -6.96
CA GLY A 70 -1.67 17.11 -6.77
C GLY A 70 -1.26 17.01 -5.29
N VAL A 71 -1.53 18.06 -4.50
CA VAL A 71 -1.27 18.08 -3.05
C VAL A 71 -2.11 17.06 -2.31
N VAL A 72 -3.41 16.95 -2.63
CA VAL A 72 -4.28 15.91 -2.05
C VAL A 72 -3.73 14.51 -2.33
N ASN A 73 -3.24 14.27 -3.56
CA ASN A 73 -2.65 12.99 -3.94
C ASN A 73 -1.36 12.67 -3.15
N LEU A 74 -0.52 13.69 -2.91
CA LEU A 74 0.67 13.59 -2.06
C LEU A 74 0.29 13.26 -0.61
N ILE A 75 -0.73 13.91 -0.05
CA ILE A 75 -1.21 13.67 1.32
C ILE A 75 -1.70 12.22 1.49
N ILE A 76 -2.48 11.71 0.54
CA ILE A 76 -2.97 10.32 0.57
C ILE A 76 -1.82 9.33 0.45
N GLY A 77 -0.90 9.54 -0.50
CA GLY A 77 0.28 8.70 -0.67
C GLY A 77 1.16 8.65 0.58
N PHE A 78 1.44 9.81 1.17
CA PHE A 78 2.24 9.93 2.39
C PHE A 78 1.55 9.33 3.61
N GLY A 79 0.24 9.55 3.77
CA GLY A 79 -0.56 8.97 4.85
C GLY A 79 -0.56 7.44 4.81
N ARG A 80 -0.70 6.85 3.61
CA ARG A 80 -0.66 5.38 3.43
C ARG A 80 0.70 4.80 3.81
N TRP A 81 1.78 5.49 3.48
CA TRP A 81 3.15 5.10 3.84
C TRP A 81 3.37 5.10 5.36
N LEU A 82 2.95 6.17 6.05
CA LEU A 82 3.07 6.28 7.51
C LEU A 82 2.32 5.16 8.25
N ILE A 83 1.08 4.88 7.84
CA ILE A 83 0.26 3.83 8.45
C ILE A 83 0.88 2.45 8.23
N SER A 84 1.39 2.18 7.03
CA SER A 84 2.02 0.89 6.71
C SER A 84 3.22 0.59 7.61
N ASN A 85 4.04 1.59 7.91
CA ASN A 85 5.20 1.43 8.79
C ASN A 85 4.80 1.11 10.24
N LYS A 86 3.72 1.73 10.74
CA LYS A 86 3.19 1.43 12.08
C LYS A 86 2.68 -0.02 12.16
N VAL A 87 1.95 -0.47 11.14
CA VAL A 87 1.44 -1.84 11.06
C VAL A 87 2.59 -2.86 11.04
N LEU A 88 3.64 -2.62 10.25
CA LEU A 88 4.79 -3.52 10.20
C LEU A 88 5.54 -3.61 11.53
N LYS A 89 5.69 -2.50 12.25
CA LYS A 89 6.32 -2.49 13.58
C LYS A 89 5.51 -3.32 14.60
N GLY A 90 4.20 -3.13 14.65
CA GLY A 90 3.32 -3.91 15.53
C GLY A 90 3.34 -5.41 15.22
N LEU A 91 3.39 -5.78 13.93
CA LEU A 91 3.53 -7.18 13.52
C LEU A 91 4.88 -7.79 13.88
N LYS A 92 5.98 -7.02 13.82
CA LYS A 92 7.31 -7.50 14.25
C LYS A 92 7.32 -7.79 15.75
N GLU A 93 6.83 -6.86 16.57
CA GLU A 93 6.78 -7.02 18.02
C GLU A 93 5.92 -8.22 18.42
N LYS A 94 4.73 -8.37 17.80
CA LYS A 94 3.85 -9.51 18.08
C LYS A 94 4.50 -10.84 17.69
N ARG A 95 5.24 -10.88 16.57
CA ARG A 95 5.93 -12.09 16.12
C ARG A 95 7.10 -12.46 17.04
N GLU A 96 7.81 -11.48 17.58
CA GLU A 96 8.92 -11.69 18.50
C GLU A 96 8.45 -12.26 19.84
N LYS A 97 7.33 -11.74 20.40
CA LYS A 97 6.69 -12.30 21.60
C LYS A 97 6.26 -13.76 21.41
N VAL A 98 5.62 -14.08 20.28
CA VAL A 98 5.23 -15.46 19.95
C VAL A 98 6.44 -16.39 19.76
N HIS A 99 7.52 -15.89 19.16
CA HIS A 99 8.74 -16.69 18.98
C HIS A 99 9.49 -16.92 20.30
N GLY A 100 9.48 -15.93 21.20
CA GLY A 100 9.99 -16.06 22.57
C GLY A 100 9.19 -17.07 23.39
N GLU A 101 7.87 -17.05 23.32
CA GLU A 101 7.00 -18.05 23.95
C GLU A 101 7.22 -19.46 23.37
N ARG A 102 7.37 -19.59 22.04
CA ARG A 102 7.69 -20.88 21.39
C ARG A 102 9.03 -21.46 21.84
N LYS A 103 10.04 -20.63 22.12
CA LYS A 103 11.33 -21.07 22.71
C LYS A 103 11.21 -21.45 24.19
N LYS A 104 10.24 -20.87 24.91
CA LYS A 104 9.95 -21.16 26.32
C LYS A 104 9.14 -22.43 26.55
N VAL A 105 8.69 -23.10 25.49
CA VAL A 105 8.17 -24.46 25.57
C VAL A 105 9.37 -25.41 25.38
N PRO A 106 10.13 -25.78 26.43
CA PRO A 106 11.07 -26.89 26.29
C PRO A 106 10.24 -28.11 25.93
N ASN A 107 10.46 -28.69 24.75
CA ASN A 107 9.98 -29.99 24.30
C ASN A 107 8.86 -30.60 25.17
N LEU A 108 7.70 -29.93 25.28
CA LEU A 108 6.58 -30.44 26.07
C LEU A 108 5.77 -31.42 25.20
N PHE A 109 6.51 -32.16 24.38
CA PHE A 109 6.06 -33.25 23.55
C PHE A 109 6.94 -34.50 23.76
N ASP A 110 7.77 -34.53 24.81
CA ASP A 110 8.62 -35.69 25.10
C ASP A 110 8.06 -36.60 26.22
N TYR A 111 7.27 -36.07 27.17
CA TYR A 111 6.94 -36.85 28.39
C TYR A 111 5.48 -37.35 28.49
N ARG A 112 4.57 -36.92 27.61
CA ARG A 112 3.14 -37.28 27.74
C ARG A 112 2.75 -38.57 27.01
N TRP A 113 3.59 -39.07 26.10
CA TRP A 113 3.35 -40.31 25.36
C TRP A 113 3.89 -41.56 26.07
N HIS A 114 4.98 -41.45 26.85
CA HIS A 114 5.54 -42.57 27.61
C HIS A 114 4.60 -43.10 28.71
N ALA A 115 3.89 -42.21 29.41
CA ALA A 115 2.99 -42.61 30.50
C ALA A 115 1.69 -43.30 30.00
N ARG A 116 1.26 -43.02 28.76
CA ARG A 116 0.06 -43.66 28.18
C ARG A 116 0.37 -44.98 27.48
N PHE A 117 1.55 -45.15 26.88
CA PHE A 117 1.94 -46.42 26.27
C PHE A 117 2.27 -47.52 27.29
N SER A 118 2.87 -47.19 28.44
CA SER A 118 3.18 -48.18 29.49
C SER A 118 1.92 -48.85 30.08
N LYS A 119 0.84 -48.08 30.32
CA LYS A 119 -0.42 -48.65 30.82
C LYS A 119 -1.15 -49.53 29.79
N LEU A 120 -0.95 -49.28 28.50
CA LEU A 120 -1.58 -50.07 27.44
C LEU A 120 -0.86 -51.41 27.23
N CYS A 121 0.48 -51.43 27.27
CA CYS A 121 1.27 -52.66 27.18
C CYS A 121 1.03 -53.61 28.37
N PHE A 122 0.92 -53.09 29.60
CA PHE A 122 0.63 -53.95 30.77
C PHE A 122 -0.76 -54.60 30.69
N LYS A 123 -1.75 -53.90 30.10
CA LYS A 123 -3.11 -54.41 29.99
C LYS A 123 -3.29 -55.45 28.87
N ILE A 124 -2.45 -55.41 27.84
CA ILE A 124 -2.42 -56.42 26.78
C ILE A 124 -1.66 -57.68 27.24
N SER A 125 -0.59 -57.55 28.02
CA SER A 125 0.17 -58.72 28.52
C SER A 125 -0.61 -59.57 29.53
N ALA A 126 -1.53 -58.99 30.31
CA ALA A 126 -2.34 -59.74 31.27
C ALA A 126 -3.42 -60.62 30.61
N ASN A 127 -3.85 -60.30 29.38
CA ASN A 127 -4.93 -61.03 28.70
C ASN A 127 -4.43 -62.24 27.88
N TYR A 128 -3.11 -62.35 27.65
CA TYR A 128 -2.50 -63.45 26.89
C TYR A 128 -1.92 -64.58 27.77
N CYS A 129 -2.03 -64.49 29.10
CA CYS A 129 -1.61 -65.56 30.03
C CYS A 129 -2.78 -66.42 30.56
N ILE A 130 -4.02 -66.19 30.10
CA ILE A 130 -5.23 -66.88 30.60
C ILE A 130 -5.92 -67.72 29.50
N ASN A 131 -5.33 -67.87 28.32
CA ASN A 131 -5.80 -68.81 27.29
C ASN A 131 -4.67 -69.74 26.86
#